data_AF-A0A2V5ZMQ9-F1
#
_entry.id   AF-A0A2V5ZMQ9-F1
#
_cell.length_a   1.000
_cell.length_b   1.000
_cell.length_c   1.000
_cell.angle_alpha   90.00
_cell.angle_beta   90.00
_cell.angle_gamma   90.00
#
_symmetry.space_group_name_H-M   'P 1'
#
loop_
_entity.id
_entity.type
_entity.pdbx_description
1 polymer ?
#
loop_
_entity_poly.entity_id
_entity_poly.type
_entity_poly.pdbx_seq_one_letter_code
_entity_poly.pdbx_strand_id
1 'polypeptide(L)'
;MVKKAGLVGRSAEVLMVALLAGALVLIEILIGGTRLIFSFPSYAILAAAALLTVFVFVRPKPRPAQLCLISVAIFLAYILVRALFSPVVYTARQDIYSVVGGLIVYWLVALFCTSAKPRAWVIVSLLGLALVHVLVGAIQFRDGNNFMPIEFLQRVDYGRRASGFYVCPNHLAGALEVLGIFGMSIVCWSRFPVWGKLLIGYASGICYVGVLLSGSRGGFASATVSLIVFALLSLLTLRRAGTRLLWTVGGIGVLVAILLAGAALLFIKKNDYLADRAHNALDTAPVRLDLWHAAIEEWKTSPLFGTGSGTYLYYGRMFRTERMQSDPINTHNDYLHLLAEYGVIGGALFVFFLVAHLRNGWKNFQRLGPKRVAVSHNFLSTSLALNLGALGAVAAYVIHSFIDFNLHIPANALLLAFVFGILANAGVTRDEQDLSVPKSIFAWRALLLVTGIFLAWQSVRLLPGEYFAEHARSTLRNNHPDEAMRFALRGLESEKQNPFLYQYLASAKLTKCDSAADTSGRAACYEDALSALQKARDLSPSDKTFLVPLALTYDNLGRFAEAEWIYDEARYWDPKSIYLNEFYKYHLSRWQNPRPTAENQTAERNEKR
;
A
#
# COMPACT_ATOMS: atom_id res chain seq x y z
N MET A 1 -29.94 27.00 -23.23
CA MET A 1 -28.55 26.71 -22.77
C MET A 1 -28.47 26.16 -21.33
N VAL A 2 -29.22 26.69 -20.35
CA VAL A 2 -29.18 26.25 -18.93
C VAL A 2 -29.49 24.75 -18.71
N LYS A 3 -30.51 24.19 -19.39
CA LYS A 3 -30.83 22.73 -19.30
C LYS A 3 -29.69 21.83 -19.79
N LYS A 4 -28.99 22.22 -20.87
CA LYS A 4 -27.84 21.47 -21.42
C LYS A 4 -26.64 21.51 -20.45
N ALA A 5 -26.32 22.67 -19.87
CA ALA A 5 -25.26 22.81 -18.87
C ALA A 5 -25.55 22.03 -17.57
N GLY A 6 -26.82 21.94 -17.17
CA GLY A 6 -27.27 21.08 -16.07
C GLY A 6 -27.01 19.59 -16.33
N LEU A 7 -27.31 19.13 -17.55
CA LEU A 7 -27.18 17.74 -18.00
C LEU A 7 -25.70 17.31 -18.09
N VAL A 8 -24.84 18.13 -18.70
CA VAL A 8 -23.39 17.88 -18.81
C VAL A 8 -22.76 17.67 -17.44
N GLY A 9 -22.99 18.56 -16.48
CA GLY A 9 -22.37 18.38 -15.16
C GLY A 9 -22.99 17.25 -14.32
N ARG A 10 -24.25 16.84 -14.58
CA ARG A 10 -24.80 15.61 -13.94
C ARG A 10 -24.10 14.36 -14.48
N SER A 11 -23.92 14.29 -15.80
CA SER A 11 -23.17 13.20 -16.44
C SER A 11 -21.71 13.17 -15.96
N ALA A 12 -21.08 14.33 -15.82
CA ALA A 12 -19.72 14.44 -15.29
C ALA A 12 -19.61 13.93 -13.84
N GLU A 13 -20.58 14.22 -12.97
CA GLU A 13 -20.59 13.69 -11.59
C GLU A 13 -20.73 12.18 -11.54
N VAL A 14 -21.62 11.62 -12.37
CA VAL A 14 -21.81 10.16 -12.44
C VAL A 14 -20.54 9.49 -12.97
N LEU A 15 -19.96 10.02 -14.05
CA LEU A 15 -18.73 9.49 -14.63
C LEU A 15 -17.56 9.60 -13.65
N MET A 16 -17.40 10.73 -12.96
CA MET A 16 -16.36 10.92 -11.94
C MET A 16 -16.47 9.89 -10.81
N VAL A 17 -17.68 9.61 -10.32
CA VAL A 17 -17.90 8.57 -9.29
C VAL A 17 -17.60 7.18 -9.84
N ALA A 18 -17.98 6.89 -11.08
CA ALA A 18 -17.68 5.62 -11.73
C ALA A 18 -16.17 5.41 -11.93
N LEU A 19 -15.44 6.45 -12.35
CA LEU A 19 -13.97 6.40 -12.47
C LEU A 19 -13.31 6.25 -11.10
N LEU A 20 -13.80 6.94 -10.06
CA LEU A 20 -13.30 6.76 -8.69
C LEU A 20 -13.47 5.30 -8.23
N ALA A 21 -14.66 4.72 -8.39
CA ALA A 21 -14.90 3.32 -8.05
C ALA A 21 -14.04 2.37 -8.91
N GLY A 22 -13.94 2.63 -10.21
CA GLY A 22 -13.14 1.84 -11.14
C GLY A 22 -11.65 1.86 -10.81
N ALA A 23 -11.10 3.00 -10.41
CA ALA A 23 -9.71 3.11 -9.98
C ALA A 23 -9.42 2.34 -8.69
N LEU A 24 -10.32 2.44 -7.70
CA LEU A 24 -10.21 1.69 -6.45
C LEU A 24 -10.32 0.18 -6.71
N VAL A 25 -11.25 -0.27 -7.56
CA VAL A 25 -11.36 -1.68 -7.97
C VAL A 25 -10.09 -2.14 -8.70
N LEU A 26 -9.60 -1.35 -9.65
CA LEU A 26 -8.47 -1.74 -10.49
C LEU A 26 -7.18 -1.89 -9.68
N ILE A 27 -6.92 -1.00 -8.71
CA ILE A 27 -5.70 -1.09 -7.90
C ILE A 27 -5.70 -2.32 -6.99
N GLU A 28 -6.87 -2.77 -6.52
CA GLU A 28 -7.00 -4.01 -5.75
C GLU A 28 -6.76 -5.26 -6.61
N ILE A 29 -7.27 -5.27 -7.85
CA ILE A 29 -7.04 -6.37 -8.82
C ILE A 29 -5.58 -6.43 -9.24
N LEU A 30 -4.94 -5.28 -9.45
CA LEU A 30 -3.51 -5.17 -9.79
C LEU A 30 -2.64 -5.30 -8.53
N ILE A 31 -2.80 -6.41 -7.82
CA ILE A 31 -1.98 -6.83 -6.67
C ILE A 31 -1.78 -5.74 -5.59
N GLY A 32 -2.81 -4.93 -5.34
CA GLY A 32 -2.81 -3.86 -4.35
C GLY A 32 -1.95 -2.64 -4.73
N GLY A 33 -1.47 -2.55 -5.97
CA GLY A 33 -0.56 -1.50 -6.40
C GLY A 33 0.85 -1.62 -5.81
N THR A 34 1.29 -2.83 -5.47
CA THR A 34 2.58 -3.06 -4.77
C THR A 34 3.83 -2.62 -5.53
N ARG A 35 3.71 -2.28 -6.82
CA ARG A 35 4.71 -1.59 -7.64
C ARG A 35 4.04 -0.52 -8.51
N LEU A 36 4.83 0.43 -9.01
CA LEU A 36 4.34 1.54 -9.82
C LEU A 36 3.60 1.09 -11.09
N ILE A 37 4.10 0.07 -11.80
CA ILE A 37 3.43 -0.51 -12.98
C ILE A 37 1.98 -0.95 -12.69
N PHE A 38 1.73 -1.44 -11.48
CA PHE A 38 0.41 -1.92 -11.06
C PHE A 38 -0.47 -0.80 -10.46
N SER A 39 0.12 0.34 -10.11
CA SER A 39 -0.60 1.50 -9.57
C SER A 39 -0.96 2.53 -10.63
N PHE A 40 -0.09 2.76 -11.62
CA PHE A 40 -0.26 3.81 -12.62
C PHE A 40 -1.54 3.71 -13.45
N PRO A 41 -2.04 2.52 -13.83
CA PRO A 41 -3.35 2.42 -14.50
C PRO A 41 -4.48 3.03 -13.67
N SER A 42 -4.52 2.72 -12.37
CA SER A 42 -5.51 3.27 -11.45
C SER A 42 -5.29 4.76 -11.19
N TYR A 43 -4.03 5.20 -11.07
CA TYR A 43 -3.69 6.62 -10.95
C TYR A 43 -4.08 7.44 -12.19
N ALA A 44 -3.96 6.89 -13.39
CA ALA A 44 -4.42 7.54 -14.62
C ALA A 44 -5.95 7.72 -14.63
N ILE A 45 -6.70 6.72 -14.16
CA ILE A 45 -8.16 6.81 -14.00
C ILE A 45 -8.53 7.87 -12.94
N LEU A 46 -7.82 7.92 -11.81
CA LEU A 46 -8.02 8.95 -10.79
C LEU A 46 -7.70 10.35 -11.31
N ALA A 47 -6.63 10.49 -12.10
CA ALA A 47 -6.28 11.75 -12.74
C ALA A 47 -7.40 12.21 -13.69
N ALA A 48 -7.94 11.30 -14.50
CA ALA A 48 -9.11 11.61 -15.35
C ALA A 48 -10.33 12.03 -14.51
N ALA A 49 -10.62 11.34 -13.40
CA ALA A 49 -11.69 11.73 -12.47
C ALA A 49 -11.48 13.13 -11.88
N ALA A 50 -10.23 13.48 -11.52
CA ALA A 50 -9.87 14.81 -11.05
C ALA A 50 -10.10 15.87 -12.14
N LEU A 51 -9.64 15.62 -13.37
CA LEU A 51 -9.81 16.56 -14.49
C LEU A 51 -11.29 16.81 -14.84
N LEU A 52 -12.15 15.78 -14.75
CA LEU A 52 -13.60 15.93 -14.97
C LEU A 52 -14.27 16.89 -13.98
N THR A 53 -13.63 17.20 -12.84
CA THR A 53 -14.17 18.16 -11.87
C THR A 53 -14.31 19.57 -12.46
N VAL A 54 -13.61 19.90 -13.55
CA VAL A 54 -13.72 21.18 -14.26
C VAL A 54 -15.17 21.48 -14.67
N PHE A 55 -15.95 20.46 -15.05
CA PHE A 55 -17.35 20.61 -15.47
C PHE A 55 -18.32 20.92 -14.33
N VAL A 56 -17.88 20.71 -13.08
CA VAL A 56 -18.68 20.95 -11.86
C VAL A 56 -17.97 21.84 -10.86
N PHE A 57 -16.91 22.52 -11.31
CA PHE A 57 -15.96 23.23 -10.46
C PHE A 57 -16.58 24.34 -9.61
N VAL A 58 -17.57 25.05 -10.16
CA VAL A 58 -18.26 26.16 -9.49
C VAL A 58 -19.58 25.75 -8.85
N ARG A 59 -19.96 24.47 -8.92
CA ARG A 59 -21.23 24.00 -8.35
C ARG A 59 -21.17 24.03 -6.81
N PRO A 60 -22.18 24.60 -6.13
CA PRO A 60 -22.23 24.60 -4.67
C PRO A 60 -22.38 23.16 -4.16
N LYS A 61 -21.58 22.80 -3.15
CA LYS A 61 -21.60 21.50 -2.46
C LYS A 61 -21.54 21.74 -0.94
N PRO A 62 -22.05 20.81 -0.11
CA PRO A 62 -21.86 20.85 1.33
C PRO A 62 -20.39 21.12 1.70
N ARG A 63 -20.17 22.03 2.65
CA ARG A 63 -18.81 22.46 3.02
C ARG A 63 -18.10 21.37 3.84
N PRO A 64 -16.86 20.99 3.48
CA PRO A 64 -16.01 20.15 4.33
C PRO A 64 -15.54 20.89 5.58
N ALA A 65 -15.08 20.14 6.59
CA ALA A 65 -14.40 20.73 7.73
C ALA A 65 -13.01 21.24 7.33
N GLN A 66 -12.78 22.54 7.47
CA GLN A 66 -11.49 23.17 7.11
C GLN A 66 -10.31 22.58 7.88
N LEU A 67 -10.48 22.28 9.18
CA LEU A 67 -9.42 21.67 9.98
C LEU A 67 -8.97 20.32 9.41
N CYS A 68 -9.89 19.52 8.86
CA CYS A 68 -9.55 18.25 8.20
C CYS A 68 -8.74 18.48 6.92
N LEU A 69 -9.14 19.45 6.09
CA LEU A 69 -8.42 19.79 4.85
C LEU A 69 -7.00 20.30 5.14
N ILE A 70 -6.87 21.19 6.13
CA ILE A 70 -5.57 21.74 6.55
C ILE A 70 -4.71 20.62 7.14
N SER A 71 -5.26 19.77 8.01
CA SER A 71 -4.49 18.71 8.64
C SER A 71 -3.96 17.68 7.65
N VAL A 72 -4.76 17.30 6.63
CA VAL A 72 -4.30 16.36 5.60
C VAL A 72 -3.25 17.01 4.70
N ALA A 73 -3.43 18.28 4.35
CA ALA A 73 -2.49 18.98 3.49
C ALA A 73 -1.13 19.15 4.17
N ILE A 74 -1.09 19.54 5.45
CA ILE A 74 0.17 19.68 6.19
C ILE A 74 0.86 18.33 6.37
N PHE A 75 0.12 17.30 6.82
CA PHE A 75 0.68 15.97 7.04
C PHE A 75 1.24 15.38 5.73
N LEU A 76 0.44 15.34 4.66
CA LEU A 76 0.86 14.74 3.41
C LEU A 76 1.87 15.59 2.63
N ALA A 77 1.88 16.92 2.79
CA ALA A 77 2.96 17.76 2.28
C ALA A 77 4.29 17.44 2.97
N TYR A 78 4.28 17.20 4.29
CA TYR A 78 5.48 16.78 4.99
C TYR A 78 6.00 15.44 4.48
N ILE A 79 5.14 14.42 4.34
CA ILE A 79 5.50 13.13 3.74
C ILE A 79 6.07 13.32 2.32
N LEU A 80 5.41 14.14 1.49
CA LEU A 80 5.84 14.38 0.12
C LEU A 80 7.21 15.08 0.05
N VAL A 81 7.46 16.08 0.89
CA VAL A 81 8.77 16.74 0.98
C VAL A 81 9.84 15.73 1.41
N ARG A 82 9.56 14.92 2.42
CA ARG A 82 10.46 13.87 2.89
C ARG A 82 10.73 12.78 1.86
N ALA A 83 9.79 12.53 0.95
CA ALA A 83 9.98 11.61 -0.16
C ALA A 83 10.75 12.21 -1.34
N LEU A 84 10.47 13.47 -1.70
CA LEU A 84 11.18 14.18 -2.77
C LEU A 84 12.67 14.40 -2.48
N PHE A 85 13.02 14.55 -1.20
CA PHE A 85 14.40 14.72 -0.73
C PHE A 85 14.95 13.46 -0.05
N SER A 86 14.32 12.29 -0.27
CA SER A 86 14.84 11.03 0.28
C SER A 86 16.21 10.70 -0.32
N PRO A 87 17.16 10.17 0.47
CA PRO A 87 18.44 9.69 -0.06
C PRO A 87 18.27 8.48 -1.00
N VAL A 88 17.11 7.82 -0.99
CA VAL A 88 16.79 6.65 -1.82
C VAL A 88 15.68 6.98 -2.82
N VAL A 89 16.04 7.84 -3.77
CA VAL A 89 15.10 8.54 -4.68
C VAL A 89 14.14 7.60 -5.41
N TYR A 90 14.64 6.49 -5.97
CA TYR A 90 13.79 5.58 -6.75
C TYR A 90 12.77 4.86 -5.86
N THR A 91 13.20 4.34 -4.71
CA THR A 91 12.36 3.61 -3.76
C THR A 91 11.26 4.50 -3.17
N ALA A 92 11.60 5.77 -2.90
CA ALA A 92 10.66 6.78 -2.41
C ALA A 92 9.55 7.17 -3.41
N ARG A 93 9.71 6.85 -4.72
CA ARG A 93 8.69 7.19 -5.74
C ARG A 93 7.33 6.56 -5.44
N GLN A 94 7.33 5.33 -4.91
CA GLN A 94 6.08 4.64 -4.59
C GLN A 94 5.25 5.43 -3.57
N ASP A 95 5.88 5.98 -2.54
CA ASP A 95 5.23 6.81 -1.54
C ASP A 95 4.73 8.14 -2.14
N ILE A 96 5.52 8.78 -3.00
CA ILE A 96 5.12 10.02 -3.70
C ILE A 96 3.79 9.82 -4.42
N TYR A 97 3.69 8.80 -5.28
CA TYR A 97 2.49 8.60 -6.09
C TYR A 97 1.32 8.03 -5.27
N SER A 98 1.59 7.25 -4.22
CA SER A 98 0.57 6.82 -3.26
C SER A 98 -0.05 8.01 -2.51
N VAL A 99 0.78 8.95 -2.05
CA VAL A 99 0.33 10.19 -1.38
C VAL A 99 -0.49 11.06 -2.33
N VAL A 100 -0.01 11.28 -3.57
CA VAL A 100 -0.73 12.08 -4.56
C VAL A 100 -2.07 11.43 -4.95
N GLY A 101 -2.08 10.11 -5.19
CA GLY A 101 -3.31 9.36 -5.44
C GLY A 101 -4.28 9.46 -4.27
N GLY A 102 -3.79 9.34 -3.03
CA GLY A 102 -4.57 9.48 -1.81
C GLY A 102 -5.18 10.87 -1.65
N LEU A 103 -4.41 11.94 -1.91
CA LEU A 103 -4.91 13.32 -1.92
C LEU A 103 -6.04 13.52 -2.93
N ILE A 104 -5.90 12.98 -4.14
CA ILE A 104 -6.93 13.05 -5.18
C ILE A 104 -8.21 12.36 -4.71
N VAL A 105 -8.12 11.12 -4.20
CA VAL A 105 -9.29 10.39 -3.66
C VAL A 105 -9.94 11.17 -2.52
N TYR A 106 -9.14 11.64 -1.56
CA TYR A 106 -9.62 12.39 -0.41
C TYR A 106 -10.36 13.67 -0.83
N TRP A 107 -9.78 14.49 -1.70
CA TRP A 107 -10.40 15.74 -2.16
C TRP A 107 -11.59 15.50 -3.09
N LEU A 108 -11.56 14.48 -3.95
CA LEU A 108 -12.74 14.09 -4.72
C LEU A 108 -13.92 13.78 -3.79
N VAL A 109 -13.69 12.98 -2.74
CA VAL A 109 -14.74 12.59 -1.79
C VAL A 109 -15.19 13.76 -0.91
N ALA A 110 -14.25 14.58 -0.43
CA ALA A 110 -14.53 15.69 0.47
C ALA A 110 -15.14 16.92 -0.25
N LEU A 111 -14.83 17.17 -1.52
CA LEU A 111 -15.19 18.40 -2.24
C LEU A 111 -16.26 18.23 -3.32
N PHE A 112 -16.37 17.05 -3.93
CA PHE A 112 -17.22 16.82 -5.11
C PHE A 112 -18.22 15.67 -4.94
N CYS A 113 -17.77 14.50 -4.49
CA CYS A 113 -18.61 13.33 -4.24
C CYS A 113 -19.27 13.40 -2.85
N THR A 114 -19.97 14.49 -2.53
CA THR A 114 -20.48 14.74 -1.16
C THR A 114 -21.76 14.00 -0.82
N SER A 115 -22.54 13.60 -1.83
CA SER A 115 -23.84 12.96 -1.63
C SER A 115 -23.69 11.52 -1.11
N ALA A 116 -24.56 11.10 -0.19
CA ALA A 116 -24.50 9.77 0.42
C ALA A 116 -24.74 8.63 -0.57
N LYS A 117 -25.64 8.80 -1.56
CA LYS A 117 -25.99 7.74 -2.52
C LYS A 117 -24.79 7.36 -3.42
N PRO A 118 -24.09 8.29 -4.10
CA PRO A 118 -22.88 7.95 -4.85
C PRO A 118 -21.77 7.30 -4.00
N ARG A 119 -21.51 7.81 -2.80
CA ARG A 119 -20.52 7.21 -1.88
C ARG A 119 -20.89 5.79 -1.47
N ALA A 120 -22.16 5.53 -1.19
CA ALA A 120 -22.64 4.19 -0.90
C ALA A 120 -22.47 3.25 -2.10
N TRP A 121 -22.68 3.74 -3.32
CA TRP A 121 -22.43 2.94 -4.53
C TRP A 121 -20.96 2.58 -4.73
N VAL A 122 -20.01 3.48 -4.41
CA VAL A 122 -18.58 3.13 -4.40
C VAL A 122 -18.31 1.96 -3.45
N ILE A 123 -18.83 2.03 -2.21
CA ILE A 123 -18.72 0.94 -1.23
C ILE A 123 -19.38 -0.35 -1.73
N VAL A 124 -20.56 -0.27 -2.33
CA VAL A 124 -21.27 -1.44 -2.87
C VAL A 124 -20.49 -2.08 -4.01
N SER A 125 -19.86 -1.29 -4.89
CA SER A 125 -18.98 -1.81 -5.94
C SER A 125 -17.76 -2.54 -5.35
N LEU A 126 -17.13 -1.97 -4.32
CA LEU A 126 -16.01 -2.60 -3.63
C LEU A 126 -16.43 -3.86 -2.85
N LEU A 127 -17.62 -3.88 -2.26
CA LEU A 127 -18.20 -5.10 -1.68
C LEU A 127 -18.44 -6.18 -2.73
N GLY A 128 -18.84 -5.80 -3.95
CA GLY A 128 -18.92 -6.72 -5.08
C GLY A 128 -17.56 -7.34 -5.41
N LEU A 129 -16.50 -6.53 -5.43
CA LEU A 129 -15.13 -7.02 -5.61
C LEU A 129 -14.66 -7.89 -4.44
N ALA A 130 -15.04 -7.57 -3.21
CA ALA A 130 -14.72 -8.37 -2.03
C ALA A 130 -15.23 -9.81 -2.15
N LEU A 131 -16.41 -10.03 -2.73
CA LEU A 131 -16.90 -11.38 -3.04
C LEU A 131 -15.94 -12.14 -3.96
N VAL A 132 -15.42 -11.46 -4.99
CA VAL A 132 -14.44 -12.04 -5.92
C VAL A 132 -13.12 -12.33 -5.21
N HIS A 133 -12.63 -11.40 -4.38
CA HIS A 133 -11.43 -11.63 -3.58
C HIS A 133 -11.56 -12.86 -2.68
N VAL A 134 -12.69 -13.02 -2.01
CA VAL A 134 -12.91 -14.16 -1.11
C VAL A 134 -13.11 -15.46 -1.89
N LEU A 135 -13.72 -15.43 -3.06
CA LEU A 135 -13.81 -16.60 -3.94
C LEU A 135 -12.42 -17.08 -4.38
N VAL A 136 -11.60 -16.17 -4.91
CA VAL A 136 -10.20 -16.46 -5.28
C VAL A 136 -9.41 -16.92 -4.05
N GLY A 137 -9.59 -16.24 -2.93
CA GLY A 137 -8.99 -16.56 -1.65
C GLY A 137 -9.36 -17.94 -1.10
N ALA A 138 -10.60 -18.38 -1.32
CA ALA A 138 -11.05 -19.72 -0.93
C ALA A 138 -10.37 -20.81 -1.75
N ILE A 139 -10.13 -20.58 -3.05
CA ILE A 139 -9.35 -21.49 -3.90
C ILE A 139 -7.90 -21.57 -3.39
N GLN A 140 -7.27 -20.42 -3.15
CA GLN A 140 -5.91 -20.34 -2.58
C GLN A 140 -5.81 -21.05 -1.23
N PHE A 141 -6.81 -20.88 -0.36
CA PHE A 141 -6.85 -21.50 0.97
C PHE A 141 -7.04 -23.02 0.88
N ARG A 142 -7.93 -23.50 -0.01
CA ARG A 142 -8.21 -24.92 -0.22
C ARG A 142 -6.98 -25.64 -0.79
N ASP A 143 -6.40 -25.09 -1.85
CA ASP A 143 -5.34 -25.75 -2.61
C ASP A 143 -3.96 -25.52 -1.98
N GLY A 144 -3.80 -24.48 -1.16
CA GLY A 144 -2.53 -24.15 -0.52
C GLY A 144 -1.44 -23.73 -1.50
N ASN A 145 -1.82 -23.27 -2.69
CA ASN A 145 -0.92 -22.89 -3.77
C ASN A 145 -0.98 -21.37 -4.05
N ASN A 146 -0.14 -20.91 -4.99
CA ASN A 146 -0.04 -19.50 -5.40
C ASN A 146 -1.02 -19.12 -6.52
N PHE A 147 -2.20 -19.73 -6.56
CA PHE A 147 -3.20 -19.47 -7.60
C PHE A 147 -3.53 -17.97 -7.72
N MET A 148 -3.43 -17.45 -8.93
CA MET A 148 -3.84 -16.10 -9.33
C MET A 148 -4.69 -16.19 -10.61
N PRO A 149 -5.84 -15.50 -10.69
CA PRO A 149 -6.69 -15.56 -11.89
C PRO A 149 -6.07 -14.93 -13.14
N ILE A 150 -5.06 -14.07 -12.95
CA ILE A 150 -4.39 -13.35 -14.02
C ILE A 150 -2.94 -13.84 -14.04
N GLU A 151 -2.52 -14.47 -15.14
CA GLU A 151 -1.26 -15.23 -15.24
C GLU A 151 0.00 -14.41 -14.94
N PHE A 152 0.04 -13.15 -15.40
CA PHE A 152 1.20 -12.28 -15.17
C PHE A 152 1.26 -11.73 -13.74
N LEU A 153 0.20 -11.89 -12.94
CA LEU A 153 0.17 -11.50 -11.53
C LEU A 153 0.62 -12.67 -10.66
N GLN A 154 1.42 -12.38 -9.65
CA GLN A 154 1.96 -13.40 -8.76
C GLN A 154 1.92 -12.95 -7.31
N ARG A 155 1.73 -13.93 -6.42
CA ARG A 155 1.79 -13.76 -4.98
C ARG A 155 2.95 -14.54 -4.39
N VAL A 156 3.38 -14.11 -3.21
CA VAL A 156 4.34 -14.86 -2.40
C VAL A 156 3.66 -16.11 -1.85
N ASP A 157 4.44 -17.17 -1.65
CA ASP A 157 3.96 -18.39 -1.02
C ASP A 157 3.66 -18.15 0.45
N TYR A 158 2.39 -18.29 0.79
CA TYR A 158 1.87 -18.20 2.15
C TYR A 158 1.12 -19.48 2.55
N GLY A 159 1.25 -20.56 1.76
CA GLY A 159 0.48 -21.80 1.91
C GLY A 159 -1.03 -21.55 1.91
N ARG A 160 -1.73 -22.21 2.84
CA ARG A 160 -3.20 -22.13 3.01
C ARG A 160 -3.66 -20.80 3.60
N ARG A 161 -3.50 -19.70 2.85
CA ARG A 161 -3.95 -18.36 3.22
C ARG A 161 -4.57 -17.63 2.04
N ALA A 162 -5.76 -17.08 2.25
CA ALA A 162 -6.44 -16.27 1.26
C ALA A 162 -5.79 -14.88 1.14
N SER A 163 -5.38 -14.51 -0.07
CA SER A 163 -4.96 -13.14 -0.42
C SER A 163 -5.81 -12.54 -1.54
N GLY A 164 -6.67 -13.33 -2.19
CA GLY A 164 -7.48 -12.84 -3.30
C GLY A 164 -6.56 -12.37 -4.43
N PHE A 165 -6.70 -11.11 -4.85
CA PHE A 165 -5.77 -10.52 -5.81
C PHE A 165 -4.58 -9.83 -5.13
N TYR A 166 -4.61 -9.58 -3.82
CA TYR A 166 -3.46 -9.00 -3.12
C TYR A 166 -2.29 -9.99 -3.11
N VAL A 167 -1.07 -9.47 -3.07
CA VAL A 167 0.15 -10.28 -2.88
C VAL A 167 0.16 -10.96 -1.50
N CYS A 168 -0.31 -10.25 -0.46
CA CYS A 168 -0.25 -10.70 0.92
C CYS A 168 -1.65 -10.87 1.52
N PRO A 169 -1.92 -11.98 2.25
CA PRO A 169 -3.16 -12.19 2.97
C PRO A 169 -3.50 -11.10 4.01
N ASN A 170 -2.49 -10.49 4.63
CA ASN A 170 -2.74 -9.45 5.64
C ASN A 170 -3.35 -8.19 4.99
N HIS A 171 -2.88 -7.83 3.80
CA HIS A 171 -3.36 -6.66 3.07
C HIS A 171 -4.79 -6.84 2.56
N LEU A 172 -5.13 -8.07 2.13
CA LEU A 172 -6.53 -8.42 1.84
C LEU A 172 -7.41 -8.27 3.10
N ALA A 173 -6.96 -8.76 4.25
CA ALA A 173 -7.72 -8.63 5.49
C ALA A 173 -7.97 -7.14 5.84
N GLY A 174 -6.97 -6.27 5.60
CA GLY A 174 -7.12 -4.82 5.71
C GLY A 174 -8.20 -4.24 4.79
N ALA A 175 -8.34 -4.70 3.55
CA ALA A 175 -9.45 -4.26 2.70
C ALA A 175 -10.81 -4.77 3.21
N LEU A 176 -10.88 -6.06 3.55
CA LEU A 176 -12.12 -6.74 3.94
C LEU A 176 -12.69 -6.25 5.28
N GLU A 177 -11.86 -5.88 6.26
CA GLU A 177 -12.35 -5.32 7.54
C GLU A 177 -13.04 -3.97 7.33
N VAL A 178 -12.53 -3.13 6.43
CA VAL A 178 -13.12 -1.82 6.10
C VAL A 178 -14.43 -2.04 5.35
N LEU A 179 -14.43 -2.88 4.32
CA LEU A 179 -15.64 -3.14 3.53
C LEU A 179 -16.71 -3.84 4.37
N GLY A 180 -16.32 -4.80 5.20
CA GLY A 180 -17.21 -5.50 6.14
C GLY A 180 -17.90 -4.54 7.12
N ILE A 181 -17.16 -3.61 7.73
CA ILE A 181 -17.76 -2.68 8.70
C ILE A 181 -18.65 -1.62 8.02
N PHE A 182 -18.30 -1.17 6.82
CA PHE A 182 -19.18 -0.31 6.02
C PHE A 182 -20.47 -1.02 5.64
N GLY A 183 -20.37 -2.27 5.16
CA GLY A 183 -21.53 -3.05 4.77
C GLY A 183 -22.47 -3.31 5.97
N MET A 184 -21.94 -3.72 7.11
CA MET A 184 -22.71 -3.85 8.37
C MET A 184 -23.41 -2.55 8.74
N SER A 185 -22.69 -1.43 8.68
CA SER A 185 -23.28 -0.12 8.98
C SER A 185 -24.39 0.28 8.00
N ILE A 186 -24.24 -0.03 6.72
CA ILE A 186 -25.27 0.21 5.70
C ILE A 186 -26.52 -0.64 5.95
N VAL A 187 -26.35 -1.92 6.28
CA VAL A 187 -27.48 -2.81 6.63
C VAL A 187 -28.29 -2.23 7.78
N CYS A 188 -27.62 -1.87 8.88
CA CYS A 188 -28.29 -1.41 10.10
C CYS A 188 -28.90 -0.01 9.95
N TRP A 189 -28.18 0.95 9.36
CA TRP A 189 -28.52 2.36 9.48
C TRP A 189 -28.96 3.04 8.18
N SER A 190 -28.77 2.43 7.01
CA SER A 190 -29.11 3.11 5.74
C SER A 190 -30.60 3.04 5.39
N ARG A 191 -30.98 3.82 4.37
CA ARG A 191 -32.32 3.81 3.75
C ARG A 191 -32.39 2.90 2.51
N PHE A 192 -31.46 1.97 2.34
CA PHE A 192 -31.53 1.01 1.25
C PHE A 192 -32.78 0.13 1.38
N PRO A 193 -33.37 -0.32 0.26
CA PRO A 193 -34.46 -1.29 0.30
C PRO A 193 -33.99 -2.61 0.91
N VAL A 194 -34.93 -3.38 1.47
CA VAL A 194 -34.62 -4.63 2.20
C VAL A 194 -33.79 -5.60 1.35
N TRP A 195 -34.14 -5.82 0.09
CA TRP A 195 -33.37 -6.68 -0.82
C TRP A 195 -31.91 -6.22 -0.97
N GLY A 196 -31.68 -4.90 -1.08
CA GLY A 196 -30.34 -4.33 -1.17
C GLY A 196 -29.56 -4.52 0.12
N LYS A 197 -30.22 -4.37 1.28
CA LYS A 197 -29.62 -4.66 2.58
C LYS A 197 -29.27 -6.14 2.74
N LEU A 198 -30.08 -7.06 2.23
CA LEU A 198 -29.79 -8.49 2.27
C LEU A 198 -28.53 -8.83 1.46
N LEU A 199 -28.40 -8.30 0.24
CA LEU A 199 -27.20 -8.49 -0.59
C LEU A 199 -25.94 -7.89 0.07
N ILE A 200 -26.05 -6.68 0.61
CA ILE A 200 -24.95 -6.01 1.31
C ILE A 200 -24.58 -6.77 2.59
N GLY A 201 -25.57 -7.29 3.33
CA GLY A 201 -25.36 -8.10 4.52
C GLY A 201 -24.65 -9.42 4.20
N TYR A 202 -25.06 -10.09 3.12
CA TYR A 202 -24.35 -11.27 2.62
C TYR A 202 -22.90 -10.95 2.26
N ALA A 203 -22.66 -9.89 1.47
CA ALA A 203 -21.31 -9.48 1.11
C ALA A 203 -20.45 -9.11 2.34
N SER A 204 -21.05 -8.46 3.35
CA SER A 204 -20.38 -8.14 4.61
C SER A 204 -19.98 -9.41 5.38
N GLY A 205 -20.88 -10.39 5.45
CA GLY A 205 -20.61 -11.70 6.04
C GLY A 205 -19.45 -12.41 5.33
N ILE A 206 -19.45 -12.39 4.00
CA ILE A 206 -18.36 -12.94 3.18
C ILE A 206 -17.04 -12.20 3.43
N CYS A 207 -17.04 -10.89 3.65
CA CYS A 207 -15.83 -10.17 4.03
C CYS A 207 -15.22 -10.72 5.33
N TYR A 208 -16.03 -10.96 6.36
CA TYR A 208 -15.53 -11.53 7.62
C TYR A 208 -15.07 -12.99 7.47
N VAL A 209 -15.74 -13.78 6.61
CA VAL A 209 -15.23 -15.11 6.23
C VAL A 209 -13.88 -14.99 5.53
N GLY A 210 -13.71 -14.04 4.62
CA GLY A 210 -12.43 -13.76 3.97
C GLY A 210 -11.34 -13.34 4.93
N VAL A 211 -11.67 -12.54 5.95
CA VAL A 211 -10.76 -12.23 7.06
C VAL A 211 -10.32 -13.52 7.75
N LEU A 212 -11.24 -14.43 8.11
CA LEU A 212 -10.92 -15.76 8.67
C LEU A 212 -9.98 -16.57 7.75
N LEU A 213 -10.29 -16.67 6.46
CA LEU A 213 -9.49 -17.42 5.48
C LEU A 213 -8.10 -16.80 5.22
N SER A 214 -7.93 -15.50 5.48
CA SER A 214 -6.61 -14.86 5.37
C SER A 214 -5.62 -15.35 6.43
N GLY A 215 -6.12 -15.91 7.54
CA GLY A 215 -5.32 -16.23 8.72
C GLY A 215 -4.58 -15.01 9.29
N SER A 216 -5.03 -13.79 9.01
CA SER A 216 -4.41 -12.56 9.53
C SER A 216 -4.85 -12.33 10.99
N ARG A 217 -3.91 -12.47 11.93
CA ARG A 217 -4.14 -12.14 13.35
C ARG A 217 -4.48 -10.66 13.55
N GLY A 218 -3.79 -9.79 12.80
CA GLY A 218 -4.10 -8.35 12.76
C GLY A 218 -5.54 -8.12 12.30
N GLY A 219 -5.96 -8.81 11.23
CA GLY A 219 -7.32 -8.80 10.70
C GLY A 219 -8.39 -9.24 11.70
N PHE A 220 -8.12 -10.25 12.54
CA PHE A 220 -9.06 -10.68 13.58
C PHE A 220 -9.24 -9.61 14.65
N ALA A 221 -8.13 -9.05 15.14
CA ALA A 221 -8.15 -8.02 16.17
C ALA A 221 -8.83 -6.72 15.67
N SER A 222 -8.46 -6.25 14.49
CA SER A 222 -9.01 -5.04 13.87
C SER A 222 -10.50 -5.17 13.53
N ALA A 223 -10.94 -6.31 12.98
CA ALA A 223 -12.36 -6.57 12.72
C ALA A 223 -13.17 -6.60 14.02
N THR A 224 -12.62 -7.21 15.07
CA THR A 224 -13.28 -7.26 16.39
C THR A 224 -13.42 -5.86 16.98
N VAL A 225 -12.35 -5.06 16.99
CA VAL A 225 -12.36 -3.70 17.53
C VAL A 225 -13.30 -2.79 16.72
N SER A 226 -13.29 -2.87 15.39
CA SER A 226 -14.20 -2.07 14.57
C SER A 226 -15.68 -2.41 14.79
N LEU A 227 -16.00 -3.69 14.97
CA LEU A 227 -17.36 -4.14 15.34
C LEU A 227 -17.76 -3.65 16.74
N ILE A 228 -16.86 -3.67 17.73
CA ILE A 228 -17.11 -3.12 19.07
C ILE A 228 -17.40 -1.62 18.98
N VAL A 229 -16.57 -0.85 18.29
CA VAL A 229 -16.77 0.60 18.10
C VAL A 229 -18.10 0.86 17.41
N PHE A 230 -18.41 0.14 16.34
CA PHE A 230 -19.69 0.24 15.65
C PHE A 230 -20.89 -0.07 16.56
N ALA A 231 -20.81 -1.14 17.35
CA ALA A 231 -21.84 -1.52 18.29
C ALA A 231 -22.06 -0.43 19.36
N LEU A 232 -21.00 0.10 19.96
CA LEU A 232 -21.08 1.18 20.95
C LEU A 232 -21.75 2.43 20.36
N LEU A 233 -21.33 2.88 19.18
CA LEU A 233 -21.93 4.05 18.51
C LEU A 233 -23.41 3.81 18.15
N SER A 234 -23.73 2.58 17.73
CA SER A 234 -25.10 2.16 17.44
C SER A 234 -25.98 2.18 18.70
N LEU A 235 -25.50 1.63 19.82
CA LEU A 235 -26.19 1.64 21.11
C LEU A 235 -26.39 3.06 21.64
N LEU A 236 -25.42 3.96 21.49
CA LEU A 236 -25.57 5.38 21.85
C LEU A 236 -26.69 6.07 21.05
N THR A 237 -26.87 5.67 19.78
CA THR A 237 -27.95 6.18 18.93
C THR A 237 -29.31 5.58 19.33
N LEU A 238 -29.38 4.26 19.57
CA LEU A 238 -30.58 3.56 20.02
C LEU A 238 -31.03 4.00 21.41
N ARG A 239 -30.11 4.33 22.32
CA ARG A 239 -30.44 4.85 23.66
C ARG A 239 -31.29 6.13 23.60
N ARG A 240 -31.07 6.97 22.58
CA ARG A 240 -31.90 8.18 22.34
C ARG A 240 -33.22 7.88 21.66
N ALA A 241 -33.39 6.70 21.09
CA ALA A 241 -34.65 6.24 20.50
C ALA A 241 -35.66 5.73 21.54
N GLY A 242 -35.17 5.24 22.68
CA GLY A 242 -35.97 4.69 23.77
C GLY A 242 -35.38 3.40 24.33
N THR A 243 -35.57 3.18 25.63
CA THR A 243 -35.01 2.02 26.36
C THR A 243 -35.53 0.69 25.85
N ARG A 244 -36.83 0.61 25.46
CA ARG A 244 -37.42 -0.62 24.89
C ARG A 244 -36.72 -1.04 23.60
N LEU A 245 -36.52 -0.10 22.66
CA LEU A 245 -35.86 -0.39 21.39
C LEU A 245 -34.38 -0.76 21.58
N LEU A 246 -33.70 -0.11 22.53
CA LEU A 246 -32.34 -0.44 22.92
C LEU A 246 -32.22 -1.90 23.38
N TRP A 247 -33.09 -2.35 24.28
CA TRP A 247 -33.05 -3.72 24.79
C TRP A 247 -33.45 -4.76 23.73
N THR A 248 -34.45 -4.47 22.88
CA THR A 248 -34.84 -5.42 21.83
C THR A 248 -33.78 -5.53 20.73
N VAL A 249 -33.42 -4.44 20.08
CA VAL A 249 -32.46 -4.44 18.96
C VAL A 249 -31.05 -4.70 19.47
N GLY A 250 -30.65 -4.06 20.58
CA GLY A 250 -29.33 -4.26 21.18
C GLY A 250 -29.17 -5.67 21.73
N GLY A 251 -30.19 -6.22 22.40
CA GLY A 251 -30.16 -7.60 22.91
C GLY A 251 -30.03 -8.64 21.80
N ILE A 252 -30.82 -8.51 20.72
CA ILE A 252 -30.69 -9.37 19.53
C ILE A 252 -29.30 -9.22 18.91
N GLY A 253 -28.79 -7.99 18.79
CA GLY A 253 -27.45 -7.73 18.27
C GLY A 253 -26.35 -8.43 19.08
N VAL A 254 -26.42 -8.37 20.41
CA VAL A 254 -25.48 -9.06 21.32
C VAL A 254 -25.59 -10.58 21.17
N LEU A 255 -26.80 -11.14 21.13
CA LEU A 255 -27.00 -12.57 20.94
C LEU A 255 -26.40 -13.06 19.61
N VAL A 256 -26.67 -12.34 18.51
CA VAL A 256 -26.09 -12.65 17.20
C VAL A 256 -24.57 -12.55 17.23
N ALA A 257 -24.00 -11.53 17.89
CA ALA A 257 -22.55 -11.39 18.03
C ALA A 257 -21.92 -12.57 18.79
N ILE A 258 -22.56 -13.04 19.88
CA ILE A 258 -22.09 -14.21 20.64
C ILE A 258 -22.13 -15.48 19.77
N LEU A 259 -23.23 -15.69 19.03
CA LEU A 259 -23.36 -16.85 18.15
C LEU A 259 -22.31 -16.85 17.04
N LEU A 260 -22.07 -15.69 16.40
CA LEU A 260 -21.07 -15.55 15.34
C LEU A 260 -19.64 -15.72 15.88
N ALA A 261 -19.34 -15.16 17.06
CA ALA A 261 -18.05 -15.35 17.72
C ALA A 261 -17.82 -16.82 18.09
N GLY A 262 -18.84 -17.50 18.64
CA GLY A 262 -18.81 -18.93 18.93
C GLY A 262 -18.57 -19.76 17.66
N ALA A 263 -19.27 -19.47 16.57
CA ALA A 263 -19.09 -20.15 15.29
C ALA A 263 -17.67 -19.95 14.72
N ALA A 264 -17.13 -18.73 14.78
CA ALA A 264 -15.76 -18.43 14.34
C ALA A 264 -14.72 -19.17 15.19
N LEU A 265 -14.87 -19.19 16.51
CA LEU A 265 -13.97 -19.93 17.42
C LEU A 265 -14.03 -21.44 17.15
N LEU A 266 -15.23 -22.00 16.94
CA LEU A 266 -15.39 -23.41 16.58
C LEU A 266 -14.76 -23.72 15.22
N PHE A 267 -14.88 -22.83 14.24
CA PHE A 267 -14.24 -22.98 12.93
C PHE A 267 -12.71 -22.97 13.03
N ILE A 268 -12.13 -22.03 13.78
CA ILE A 268 -10.69 -21.96 14.02
C ILE A 268 -10.21 -23.23 14.72
N LYS A 269 -10.92 -23.67 15.79
CA LYS A 269 -10.56 -24.87 16.55
C LYS A 269 -10.63 -26.16 15.73
N LYS A 270 -11.58 -26.26 14.80
CA LYS A 270 -11.74 -27.45 13.93
C LYS A 270 -10.79 -27.47 12.73
N ASN A 271 -10.12 -26.36 12.42
CA ASN A 271 -9.20 -26.26 11.31
C ASN A 271 -7.76 -26.28 11.84
N ASP A 272 -7.09 -27.42 11.72
CA ASP A 272 -5.75 -27.64 12.28
C ASP A 272 -4.75 -26.54 11.87
N TYR A 273 -4.82 -26.03 10.64
CA TYR A 273 -3.94 -24.95 10.18
C TYR A 273 -4.20 -23.62 10.90
N LEU A 274 -5.48 -23.24 11.07
CA LEU A 274 -5.83 -22.00 11.76
C LEU A 274 -5.59 -22.11 13.27
N ALA A 275 -5.84 -23.29 13.85
CA ALA A 275 -5.53 -23.59 15.24
C ALA A 275 -4.02 -23.50 15.49
N ASP A 276 -3.20 -24.17 14.68
CA ASP A 276 -1.74 -24.13 14.76
C ASP A 276 -1.20 -22.69 14.64
N ARG A 277 -1.73 -21.92 13.68
CA ARG A 277 -1.35 -20.51 13.51
C ARG A 277 -1.75 -19.63 14.70
N ALA A 278 -2.84 -19.95 15.39
CA ALA A 278 -3.24 -19.26 16.62
C ALA A 278 -2.32 -19.65 17.80
N HIS A 279 -1.91 -20.92 17.89
CA HIS A 279 -1.00 -21.42 18.93
C HIS A 279 0.45 -20.94 18.75
N ASN A 280 0.98 -20.97 17.53
CA ASN A 280 2.35 -20.56 17.18
C ASN A 280 2.48 -19.03 16.99
N ALA A 281 1.56 -18.27 17.57
CA ALA A 281 1.58 -16.82 17.47
C ALA A 281 2.87 -16.21 18.06
N LEU A 282 3.42 -16.84 19.09
CA LEU A 282 4.64 -16.42 19.77
C LEU A 282 5.91 -16.68 18.94
N ASP A 283 5.92 -17.70 18.08
CA ASP A 283 7.13 -18.10 17.33
C ASP A 283 7.56 -17.09 16.27
N THR A 284 6.61 -16.30 15.76
CA THR A 284 6.87 -15.22 14.79
C THR A 284 7.14 -13.87 15.45
N ALA A 285 6.97 -13.76 16.78
CA ALA A 285 7.21 -12.52 17.51
C ALA A 285 8.68 -12.08 17.50
N PRO A 286 9.69 -12.97 17.63
CA PRO A 286 11.10 -12.58 17.61
C PRO A 286 11.52 -11.82 16.35
N VAL A 287 11.09 -12.28 15.16
CA VAL A 287 11.44 -11.63 13.88
C VAL A 287 10.85 -10.22 13.80
N ARG A 288 9.62 -10.02 14.29
CA ARG A 288 9.00 -8.68 14.32
C ARG A 288 9.66 -7.77 15.34
N LEU A 289 10.06 -8.30 16.49
CA LEU A 289 10.83 -7.54 17.47
C LEU A 289 12.18 -7.11 16.92
N ASP A 290 12.84 -7.95 16.12
CA ASP A 290 14.10 -7.60 15.42
C ASP A 290 13.87 -6.46 14.41
N LEU A 291 12.78 -6.51 13.63
CA LEU A 291 12.39 -5.43 12.72
C LEU A 291 12.11 -4.12 13.46
N TRP A 292 11.36 -4.20 14.57
CA TRP A 292 11.04 -3.03 15.39
C TRP A 292 12.27 -2.44 16.05
N HIS A 293 13.20 -3.28 16.50
CA HIS A 293 14.48 -2.84 17.02
C HIS A 293 15.26 -2.06 15.94
N ALA A 294 15.36 -2.59 14.73
CA ALA A 294 16.04 -1.92 13.64
C ALA A 294 15.38 -0.57 13.29
N ALA A 295 14.05 -0.48 13.32
CA ALA A 295 13.30 0.77 13.12
C ALA A 295 13.61 1.81 14.21
N ILE A 296 13.74 1.37 15.46
CA ILE A 296 14.08 2.23 16.60
C ILE A 296 15.53 2.73 16.46
N GLU A 297 16.47 1.86 16.08
CA GLU A 297 17.85 2.28 15.82
C GLU A 297 17.95 3.25 14.64
N GLU A 298 17.19 3.03 13.55
CA GLU A 298 17.06 4.00 12.45
C GLU A 298 16.54 5.35 12.96
N TRP A 299 15.45 5.36 13.71
CA TRP A 299 14.88 6.59 14.25
C TRP A 299 15.89 7.37 15.11
N LYS A 300 16.71 6.69 15.92
CA LYS A 300 17.75 7.34 16.75
C LYS A 300 18.79 8.10 15.91
N THR A 301 19.02 7.73 14.66
CA THR A 301 19.95 8.44 13.77
C THR A 301 19.42 9.81 13.33
N SER A 302 18.10 9.98 13.26
CA SER A 302 17.45 11.25 12.91
C SER A 302 16.10 11.41 13.62
N PRO A 303 16.07 11.73 14.93
CA PRO A 303 14.86 11.60 15.73
C PRO A 303 13.72 12.57 15.35
N LEU A 304 14.07 13.79 14.93
CA LEU A 304 13.10 14.84 14.66
C LEU A 304 12.42 14.64 13.31
N PHE A 305 13.21 14.44 12.26
CA PHE A 305 12.72 14.42 10.88
C PHE A 305 12.67 13.02 10.26
N GLY A 306 13.29 12.01 10.90
CA GLY A 306 13.48 10.69 10.34
C GLY A 306 14.59 10.66 9.29
N THR A 307 14.79 9.51 8.68
CA THR A 307 15.85 9.22 7.70
C THR A 307 15.42 9.46 6.23
N GLY A 308 14.12 9.43 5.94
CA GLY A 308 13.55 9.71 4.62
C GLY A 308 12.59 8.60 4.17
N SER A 309 11.70 8.89 3.23
CA SER A 309 10.79 7.87 2.68
C SER A 309 11.58 6.73 2.03
N GLY A 310 11.19 5.48 2.34
CA GLY A 310 11.76 4.27 1.75
C GLY A 310 13.14 3.89 2.28
N THR A 311 13.67 4.57 3.28
CA THR A 311 15.01 4.28 3.84
C THR A 311 15.03 3.08 4.76
N TYR A 312 13.88 2.62 5.25
CA TYR A 312 13.81 1.52 6.22
C TYR A 312 14.45 0.23 5.70
N LEU A 313 14.35 -0.07 4.40
CA LEU A 313 15.04 -1.23 3.81
C LEU A 313 16.56 -1.21 4.07
N TYR A 314 17.18 -0.04 4.04
CA TYR A 314 18.63 0.13 4.12
C TYR A 314 19.10 0.19 5.57
N TYR A 315 18.47 1.02 6.40
CA TYR A 315 18.80 1.06 7.83
C TYR A 315 18.36 -0.20 8.57
N GLY A 316 17.28 -0.83 8.12
CA GLY A 316 16.88 -2.16 8.58
C GLY A 316 17.99 -3.19 8.37
N ARG A 317 18.67 -3.16 7.21
CA ARG A 317 19.85 -4.02 6.95
C ARG A 317 21.01 -3.66 7.86
N MET A 318 21.29 -2.37 8.03
CA MET A 318 22.37 -1.87 8.88
C MET A 318 22.21 -2.30 10.35
N PHE A 319 20.98 -2.22 10.88
CA PHE A 319 20.69 -2.44 12.30
C PHE A 319 20.05 -3.79 12.63
N ARG A 320 19.97 -4.72 11.67
CA ARG A 320 19.40 -6.05 11.93
C ARG A 320 20.12 -6.84 13.00
N THR A 321 19.49 -7.89 13.48
CA THR A 321 20.15 -8.95 14.27
C THR A 321 20.60 -10.08 13.35
N GLU A 322 21.52 -10.92 13.82
CA GLU A 322 22.05 -12.06 13.03
C GLU A 322 20.99 -13.09 12.67
N ARG A 323 19.88 -13.15 13.44
CA ARG A 323 18.74 -14.02 13.16
C ARG A 323 17.95 -13.59 11.91
N MET A 324 18.01 -12.32 11.53
CA MET A 324 17.19 -11.75 10.46
C MET A 324 17.99 -11.64 9.16
N GLN A 325 18.12 -12.74 8.42
CA GLN A 325 18.92 -12.76 7.18
C GLN A 325 18.14 -12.34 5.92
N SER A 326 16.81 -12.45 5.91
CA SER A 326 15.95 -11.88 4.87
C SER A 326 15.93 -10.35 4.93
N ASP A 327 15.68 -9.71 3.80
CA ASP A 327 15.64 -8.24 3.74
C ASP A 327 14.46 -7.66 4.54
N PRO A 328 14.71 -6.65 5.40
CA PRO A 328 13.70 -5.96 6.19
C PRO A 328 12.97 -4.91 5.35
N ILE A 329 12.08 -5.36 4.46
CA ILE A 329 11.38 -4.42 3.56
C ILE A 329 10.45 -3.49 4.34
N ASN A 330 9.76 -3.98 5.37
CA ASN A 330 8.85 -3.20 6.20
C ASN A 330 8.93 -3.60 7.66
N THR A 331 8.57 -2.69 8.56
CA THR A 331 8.55 -2.90 10.02
C THR A 331 7.44 -3.82 10.49
N HIS A 332 6.39 -4.03 9.68
CA HIS A 332 5.10 -4.57 10.13
C HIS A 332 4.52 -3.84 11.36
N ASN A 333 4.75 -2.52 11.42
CA ASN A 333 4.15 -1.61 12.38
C ASN A 333 4.21 -0.20 11.77
N ASP A 334 3.12 0.26 11.16
CA ASP A 334 3.06 1.55 10.46
C ASP A 334 3.50 2.72 11.38
N TYR A 335 3.31 2.63 12.70
CA TYR A 335 3.73 3.68 13.63
C TYR A 335 5.25 3.76 13.79
N LEU A 336 5.91 2.61 13.92
CA LEU A 336 7.38 2.55 13.97
C LEU A 336 7.98 2.89 12.61
N HIS A 337 7.33 2.46 11.52
CA HIS A 337 7.74 2.85 10.16
C HIS A 337 7.67 4.36 9.98
N LEU A 338 6.55 4.97 10.36
CA LEU A 338 6.36 6.42 10.32
C LEU A 338 7.42 7.15 11.16
N LEU A 339 7.71 6.64 12.36
CA LEU A 339 8.69 7.25 13.25
C LEU A 339 10.12 7.16 12.69
N ALA A 340 10.50 6.02 12.11
CA ALA A 340 11.82 5.81 11.52
C ALA A 340 12.07 6.74 10.32
N GLU A 341 11.16 6.74 9.34
CA GLU A 341 11.36 7.46 8.08
C GLU A 341 11.03 8.96 8.16
N TYR A 342 10.09 9.34 9.04
CA TYR A 342 9.53 10.69 9.11
C TYR A 342 9.69 11.38 10.46
N GLY A 343 10.24 10.71 11.46
CA GLY A 343 10.57 11.27 12.77
C GLY A 343 9.35 11.65 13.62
N VAL A 344 9.63 12.24 14.77
CA VAL A 344 8.57 12.69 15.71
C VAL A 344 7.68 13.76 15.07
N ILE A 345 8.20 14.58 14.15
CA ILE A 345 7.38 15.56 13.41
C ILE A 345 6.32 14.85 12.56
N GLY A 346 6.70 13.81 11.82
CA GLY A 346 5.76 12.99 11.05
C GLY A 346 4.69 12.35 11.93
N GLY A 347 5.11 11.77 13.07
CA GLY A 347 4.20 11.22 14.08
C GLY A 347 3.21 12.25 14.64
N ALA A 348 3.69 13.44 15.02
CA ALA A 348 2.84 14.50 15.56
C ALA A 348 1.83 15.02 14.53
N LEU A 349 2.25 15.18 13.27
CA LEU A 349 1.36 15.59 12.17
C LEU A 349 0.31 14.52 11.86
N PHE A 350 0.66 13.24 11.93
CA PHE A 350 -0.28 12.13 11.81
C PHE A 350 -1.33 12.16 12.94
N VAL A 351 -0.91 12.35 14.20
CA VAL A 351 -1.84 12.46 15.34
C VAL A 351 -2.77 13.66 15.16
N PHE A 352 -2.26 14.82 14.73
CA PHE A 352 -3.07 15.99 14.42
C PHE A 352 -4.12 15.70 13.33
N PHE A 353 -3.68 15.07 12.23
CA PHE A 353 -4.56 14.60 11.16
C PHE A 353 -5.65 13.65 11.67
N LEU A 354 -5.28 12.62 12.43
CA LEU A 354 -6.20 11.62 12.96
C LEU A 354 -7.23 12.25 13.90
N VAL A 355 -6.78 13.07 14.85
CA VAL A 355 -7.64 13.77 15.82
C VAL A 355 -8.60 14.74 15.11
N ALA A 356 -8.14 15.49 14.11
CA ALA A 356 -9.00 16.40 13.35
C ALA A 356 -10.17 15.64 12.68
N HIS A 357 -9.88 14.50 12.06
CA HIS A 357 -10.88 13.66 11.39
C HIS A 357 -11.82 12.95 12.37
N LEU A 358 -11.28 12.36 13.45
CA LEU A 358 -12.10 11.72 14.47
C LEU A 358 -13.01 12.72 15.19
N ARG A 359 -12.51 13.94 15.49
CA ARG A 359 -13.31 15.01 16.08
C ARG A 359 -14.45 15.44 15.16
N ASN A 360 -14.20 15.60 13.85
CA ASN A 360 -15.25 15.95 12.90
C ASN A 360 -16.23 14.78 12.68
N GLY A 361 -15.71 13.56 12.59
CA GLY A 361 -16.47 12.32 12.52
C GLY A 361 -17.45 12.21 13.69
N TRP A 362 -16.96 12.41 14.92
CA TRP A 362 -17.77 12.40 16.14
C TRP A 362 -18.84 13.50 16.15
N LYS A 363 -18.49 14.73 15.77
CA LYS A 363 -19.47 15.84 15.63
C LYS A 363 -20.57 15.47 14.63
N ASN A 364 -20.21 14.86 13.51
CA ASN A 364 -21.17 14.43 12.48
C ASN A 364 -22.01 13.25 12.96
N PHE A 365 -21.42 12.27 13.66
CA PHE A 365 -22.14 11.19 14.32
C PHE A 365 -23.21 11.73 15.27
N GLN A 366 -22.84 12.63 16.19
CA GLN A 366 -23.79 13.23 17.14
C GLN A 366 -24.95 13.92 16.42
N ARG A 367 -24.67 14.65 15.33
CA ARG A 367 -25.69 15.37 14.54
C ARG A 367 -26.58 14.42 13.74
N LEU A 368 -26.01 13.44 13.05
CA LEU A 368 -26.70 12.53 12.15
C LEU A 368 -27.42 11.39 12.87
N GLY A 369 -26.96 11.02 14.08
CA GLY A 369 -27.52 9.94 14.88
C GLY A 369 -28.24 10.48 16.10
N PRO A 370 -27.63 10.45 17.30
CA PRO A 370 -28.32 10.70 18.57
C PRO A 370 -29.16 11.99 18.62
N LYS A 371 -28.65 13.13 18.13
CA LYS A 371 -29.39 14.40 18.16
C LYS A 371 -30.56 14.42 17.18
N ARG A 372 -30.38 13.91 15.95
CA ARG A 372 -31.48 13.81 14.97
C ARG A 372 -32.56 12.85 15.43
N VAL A 373 -32.16 11.70 15.97
CA VAL A 373 -33.09 10.68 16.47
C VAL A 373 -33.94 11.23 17.61
N ALA A 374 -33.36 11.98 18.54
CA ALA A 374 -34.08 12.61 19.64
C ALA A 374 -35.16 13.61 19.19
N VAL A 375 -34.99 14.26 18.03
CA VAL A 375 -35.92 15.29 17.53
C VAL A 375 -36.93 14.73 16.53
N SER A 376 -36.49 13.86 15.62
CA SER A 376 -37.30 13.45 14.46
C SER A 376 -37.93 12.06 14.58
N HIS A 377 -37.53 11.27 15.60
CA HIS A 377 -37.82 9.84 15.72
C HIS A 377 -37.44 8.98 14.49
N ASN A 378 -36.71 9.55 13.52
CA ASN A 378 -36.27 8.85 12.30
C ASN A 378 -34.84 8.28 12.46
N PHE A 379 -34.73 6.96 12.58
CA PHE A 379 -33.47 6.26 12.83
C PHE A 379 -32.60 6.07 11.58
N LEU A 380 -33.22 5.79 10.42
CA LEU A 380 -32.49 5.43 9.20
C LEU A 380 -31.95 6.65 8.43
N SER A 381 -30.67 6.63 8.12
CA SER A 381 -29.98 7.55 7.24
C SER A 381 -28.71 6.97 6.64
N THR A 382 -28.61 7.03 5.31
CA THR A 382 -27.41 6.59 4.59
C THR A 382 -26.18 7.44 4.97
N SER A 383 -26.33 8.73 5.28
CA SER A 383 -25.19 9.54 5.76
C SER A 383 -24.70 9.10 7.14
N LEU A 384 -25.62 8.71 8.04
CA LEU A 384 -25.26 8.14 9.34
C LEU A 384 -24.53 6.81 9.15
N ALA A 385 -25.05 5.92 8.30
CA ALA A 385 -24.42 4.65 7.99
C ALA A 385 -22.99 4.82 7.46
N LEU A 386 -22.77 5.72 6.51
CA LEU A 386 -21.43 6.01 5.99
C LEU A 386 -20.50 6.58 7.05
N ASN A 387 -21.00 7.45 7.95
CA ASN A 387 -20.19 8.02 9.01
C ASN A 387 -19.78 6.99 10.08
N LEU A 388 -20.72 6.11 10.49
CA LEU A 388 -20.45 5.00 11.40
C LEU A 388 -19.49 3.97 10.80
N GLY A 389 -19.69 3.62 9.53
CA GLY A 389 -18.77 2.74 8.78
C GLY A 389 -17.37 3.34 8.70
N ALA A 390 -17.27 4.65 8.45
CA ALA A 390 -15.99 5.34 8.40
C ALA A 390 -15.27 5.38 9.77
N LEU A 391 -15.99 5.64 10.86
CA LEU A 391 -15.41 5.59 12.21
C LEU A 391 -14.96 4.17 12.59
N GLY A 392 -15.74 3.15 12.23
CA GLY A 392 -15.37 1.74 12.40
C GLY A 392 -14.14 1.36 11.58
N ALA A 393 -14.07 1.79 10.32
CA ALA A 393 -12.94 1.54 9.44
C ALA A 393 -11.63 2.15 9.96
N VAL A 394 -11.68 3.39 10.47
CA VAL A 394 -10.51 4.02 11.12
C VAL A 394 -10.11 3.24 12.38
N ALA A 395 -11.07 2.79 13.19
CA ALA A 395 -10.77 1.96 14.36
C ALA A 395 -10.10 0.63 13.98
N ALA A 396 -10.52 0.01 12.88
CA ALA A 396 -9.90 -1.21 12.37
C ALA A 396 -8.42 -0.98 12.02
N TYR A 397 -8.12 0.05 11.21
CA TYR A 397 -6.76 0.33 10.78
C TYR A 397 -5.84 0.80 11.90
N VAL A 398 -6.35 1.58 12.87
CA VAL A 398 -5.56 1.95 14.05
C VAL A 398 -5.00 0.71 14.76
N ILE A 399 -5.79 -0.38 14.81
CA ILE A 399 -5.36 -1.63 15.42
C ILE A 399 -4.48 -2.45 14.48
N HIS A 400 -4.85 -2.59 13.21
CA HIS A 400 -4.10 -3.39 12.24
C HIS A 400 -2.68 -2.84 12.03
N SER A 401 -2.53 -1.52 12.01
CA SER A 401 -1.25 -0.81 11.86
C SER A 401 -0.22 -1.07 12.97
N PHE A 402 -0.59 -1.69 14.11
CA PHE A 402 0.40 -2.13 15.11
C PHE A 402 1.14 -3.40 14.71
N ILE A 403 0.59 -4.19 13.79
CA ILE A 403 0.98 -5.59 13.55
C ILE A 403 1.24 -5.84 12.06
N ASP A 404 0.99 -4.85 11.21
CA ASP A 404 1.21 -4.91 9.77
C ASP A 404 1.43 -3.49 9.19
N PHE A 405 1.76 -3.43 7.90
CA PHE A 405 2.15 -2.20 7.19
C PHE A 405 1.14 -1.81 6.09
N ASN A 406 -0.16 -1.94 6.38
CA ASN A 406 -1.22 -1.82 5.37
C ASN A 406 -1.21 -0.47 4.65
N LEU A 407 -0.75 0.60 5.31
CA LEU A 407 -0.77 1.95 4.75
C LEU A 407 0.32 2.18 3.68
N HIS A 408 1.31 1.30 3.57
CA HIS A 408 2.28 1.30 2.47
C HIS A 408 1.78 0.57 1.22
N ILE A 409 0.58 -0.03 1.28
CA ILE A 409 -0.06 -0.67 0.13
C ILE A 409 -1.04 0.33 -0.50
N PRO A 410 -0.77 0.81 -1.73
CA PRO A 410 -1.57 1.87 -2.33
C PRO A 410 -3.07 1.62 -2.33
N ALA A 411 -3.52 0.40 -2.62
CA ALA A 411 -4.95 0.07 -2.58
C ALA A 411 -5.61 0.41 -1.22
N ASN A 412 -4.97 0.00 -0.13
CA ASN A 412 -5.45 0.23 1.23
C ASN A 412 -5.32 1.71 1.64
N ALA A 413 -4.23 2.38 1.23
CA ALA A 413 -4.05 3.81 1.46
C ALA A 413 -5.13 4.64 0.75
N LEU A 414 -5.46 4.32 -0.51
CA LEU A 414 -6.53 4.98 -1.27
C LEU A 414 -7.91 4.71 -0.66
N LEU A 415 -8.17 3.49 -0.21
CA LEU A 415 -9.40 3.15 0.50
C LEU A 415 -9.54 3.99 1.77
N LEU A 416 -8.49 4.13 2.56
CA LEU A 416 -8.50 4.98 3.76
C LEU A 416 -8.63 6.47 3.42
N ALA A 417 -8.04 6.95 2.32
CA ALA A 417 -8.26 8.30 1.84
C ALA A 417 -9.75 8.56 1.52
N PHE A 418 -10.44 7.58 0.94
CA PHE A 418 -11.89 7.63 0.73
C PHE A 418 -12.65 7.73 2.07
N VAL A 419 -12.26 6.91 3.07
CA VAL A 419 -12.84 6.94 4.42
C VAL A 419 -12.66 8.29 5.10
N PHE A 420 -11.45 8.85 5.08
CA PHE A 420 -11.18 10.16 5.67
C PHE A 420 -11.89 11.29 4.93
N GLY A 421 -12.09 11.18 3.61
CA GLY A 421 -12.92 12.11 2.83
C GLY A 421 -14.39 12.11 3.29
N ILE A 422 -14.95 10.95 3.66
CA ILE A 422 -16.29 10.86 4.28
C ILE A 422 -16.30 11.56 5.64
N LEU A 423 -15.28 11.33 6.48
CA LEU A 423 -15.19 11.96 7.81
C LEU A 423 -15.00 13.47 7.72
N ALA A 424 -14.30 13.98 6.71
CA ALA A 424 -14.09 15.42 6.49
C ALA A 424 -15.36 16.14 6.07
N ASN A 425 -16.25 15.48 5.32
CA ASN A 425 -17.50 16.05 4.83
C ASN A 425 -18.65 15.05 4.89
N ALA A 426 -19.59 15.23 5.81
CA ALA A 426 -20.75 14.36 5.96
C ALA A 426 -21.85 14.53 4.87
N GLY A 427 -21.67 15.48 3.94
CA GLY A 427 -22.63 15.70 2.86
C GLY A 427 -23.91 16.42 3.30
N VAL A 428 -23.89 17.09 4.45
CA VAL A 428 -25.03 17.83 5.01
C VAL A 428 -24.85 19.32 4.76
N THR A 429 -25.81 19.94 4.08
CA THR A 429 -25.89 21.40 3.95
C THR A 429 -26.17 22.02 5.31
N ARG A 430 -25.34 22.98 5.74
CA ARG A 430 -25.64 23.86 6.88
C ARG A 430 -26.47 25.03 6.34
N ASP A 431 -27.39 25.57 7.15
CA ASP A 431 -28.36 26.60 6.74
C ASP A 431 -27.76 27.83 6.03
N GLU A 432 -28.66 28.49 5.27
CA GLU A 432 -28.48 29.51 4.22
C GLU A 432 -27.59 29.08 3.05
N GLN A 433 -28.22 28.97 1.88
CA GLN A 433 -27.61 28.61 0.62
C GLN A 433 -26.48 29.59 0.30
N ASP A 434 -25.21 29.15 0.41
CA ASP A 434 -24.17 29.83 -0.33
C ASP A 434 -24.45 29.63 -1.82
N LEU A 435 -24.99 30.65 -2.46
CA LEU A 435 -25.17 30.73 -3.91
C LEU A 435 -23.82 30.63 -4.66
N SER A 436 -22.69 30.66 -3.95
CA SER A 436 -21.33 30.70 -4.49
C SER A 436 -20.34 29.80 -3.73
N VAL A 437 -19.24 29.44 -4.39
CA VAL A 437 -18.14 28.66 -3.78
C VAL A 437 -17.21 29.62 -3.02
N PRO A 438 -16.94 29.42 -1.72
CA PRO A 438 -16.00 30.26 -0.97
C PRO A 438 -14.58 30.21 -1.56
N LYS A 439 -13.85 31.33 -1.50
CA LYS A 439 -12.45 31.41 -1.97
C LYS A 439 -11.55 30.34 -1.37
N SER A 440 -11.73 30.00 -0.08
CA SER A 440 -10.97 28.93 0.59
C SER A 440 -11.23 27.55 -0.03
N ILE A 441 -12.47 27.24 -0.43
CA ILE A 441 -12.81 25.97 -1.09
C ILE A 441 -12.36 25.97 -2.55
N PHE A 442 -12.41 27.12 -3.22
CA PHE A 442 -11.92 27.27 -4.59
C PHE A 442 -10.44 26.86 -4.70
N ALA A 443 -9.60 27.29 -3.76
CA ALA A 443 -8.18 26.94 -3.72
C ALA A 443 -7.98 25.41 -3.64
N TRP A 444 -8.71 24.71 -2.76
CA TRP A 444 -8.64 23.25 -2.66
C TRP A 444 -9.11 22.54 -3.93
N ARG A 445 -10.15 23.05 -4.59
CA ARG A 445 -10.62 22.51 -5.88
C ARG A 445 -9.58 22.72 -6.99
N ALA A 446 -8.92 23.87 -7.03
CA ALA A 446 -7.85 24.14 -7.98
C ALA A 446 -6.64 23.22 -7.73
N LEU A 447 -6.27 23.02 -6.47
CA LEU A 447 -5.19 22.10 -6.10
C LEU A 447 -5.48 20.66 -6.54
N LEU A 448 -6.73 20.19 -6.40
CA LEU A 448 -7.15 18.89 -6.94
C LEU A 448 -6.89 18.79 -8.45
N LEU A 449 -7.28 19.80 -9.23
CA LEU A 449 -7.01 19.82 -10.68
C LEU A 449 -5.51 19.78 -10.99
N VAL A 450 -4.71 20.60 -10.30
CA VAL A 450 -3.25 20.64 -10.48
C VAL A 450 -2.63 19.27 -10.17
N THR A 451 -3.01 18.64 -9.05
CA THR A 451 -2.53 17.29 -8.72
C THR A 451 -2.99 16.23 -9.72
N GLY A 452 -4.20 16.37 -10.29
CA GLY A 452 -4.69 15.51 -11.36
C GLY A 452 -3.88 15.65 -12.65
N ILE A 453 -3.55 16.88 -13.07
CA ILE A 453 -2.68 17.13 -14.23
C ILE A 453 -1.28 16.54 -14.00
N PHE A 454 -0.70 16.79 -12.83
CA PHE A 454 0.59 16.24 -12.44
C PHE A 454 0.59 14.71 -12.51
N LEU A 455 -0.40 14.05 -11.91
CA LEU A 455 -0.47 12.59 -11.89
C LEU A 455 -0.70 12.02 -13.29
N ALA A 456 -1.54 12.65 -14.12
CA ALA A 456 -1.71 12.24 -15.52
C ALA A 456 -0.41 12.29 -16.31
N TRP A 457 0.35 13.39 -16.18
CA TRP A 457 1.64 13.56 -16.85
C TRP A 457 2.65 12.50 -16.40
N GLN A 458 2.73 12.25 -15.09
CA GLN A 458 3.64 11.25 -14.51
C GLN A 458 3.28 9.83 -14.93
N SER A 459 1.99 9.48 -14.96
CA SER A 459 1.55 8.18 -15.47
C SER A 459 1.95 7.98 -16.93
N VAL A 460 1.81 8.98 -17.80
CA VAL A 460 2.23 8.87 -19.21
C VAL A 460 3.74 8.75 -19.34
N ARG A 461 4.49 9.54 -18.56
CA ARG A 461 5.96 9.58 -18.61
C ARG A 461 6.61 8.29 -18.11
N LEU A 462 6.17 7.76 -16.96
CA LEU A 462 6.87 6.70 -16.24
C LEU A 462 6.37 5.30 -16.57
N LEU A 463 5.10 5.15 -16.96
CA LEU A 463 4.51 3.83 -17.22
C LEU A 463 5.29 2.99 -18.24
N PRO A 464 5.81 3.54 -19.37
CA PRO A 464 6.61 2.74 -20.30
C PRO A 464 7.87 2.15 -19.65
N GLY A 465 8.60 2.96 -18.87
CA GLY A 465 9.81 2.53 -18.17
C GLY A 465 9.52 1.44 -17.13
N GLU A 466 8.47 1.62 -16.32
CA GLU A 466 8.03 0.63 -15.34
C GLU A 466 7.52 -0.67 -15.98
N TYR A 467 6.83 -0.56 -17.12
CA TYR A 467 6.37 -1.72 -17.89
C TYR A 467 7.54 -2.58 -18.35
N PHE A 468 8.53 -1.95 -18.99
CA PHE A 468 9.71 -2.65 -19.47
C PHE A 468 10.60 -3.17 -18.32
N ALA A 469 10.69 -2.44 -17.21
CA ALA A 469 11.40 -2.92 -16.02
C ALA A 469 10.76 -4.20 -15.45
N GLU A 470 9.43 -4.26 -15.34
CA GLU A 470 8.75 -5.46 -14.84
C GLU A 470 8.90 -6.65 -15.78
N HIS A 471 8.87 -6.42 -17.10
CA HIS A 471 9.09 -7.48 -18.09
C HIS A 471 10.54 -7.97 -18.11
N ALA A 472 11.51 -7.06 -17.98
CA ALA A 472 12.92 -7.42 -17.84
C ALA A 472 13.15 -8.29 -16.59
N ARG A 473 12.54 -7.92 -15.46
CA ARG A 473 12.60 -8.68 -14.21
C ARG A 473 11.96 -10.08 -14.33
N SER A 474 10.77 -10.17 -14.93
CA SER A 474 10.01 -11.42 -15.02
C SER A 474 10.67 -12.43 -15.96
N THR A 475 11.17 -11.96 -17.11
CA THR A 475 11.91 -12.79 -18.08
C THR A 475 13.26 -13.24 -17.52
N LEU A 476 13.99 -12.35 -16.82
CA LEU A 476 15.24 -12.72 -16.15
C LEU A 476 15.01 -13.81 -15.10
N ARG A 477 13.98 -13.67 -14.27
CA ARG A 477 13.60 -14.69 -13.29
C ARG A 477 13.26 -16.03 -13.96
N ASN A 478 12.60 -15.98 -15.11
CA ASN A 478 12.24 -17.18 -15.88
C ASN A 478 13.42 -17.73 -16.71
N ASN A 479 14.65 -17.27 -16.48
CA ASN A 479 15.88 -17.67 -17.17
C ASN A 479 15.91 -17.39 -18.68
N HIS A 480 15.33 -16.26 -19.11
CA HIS A 480 15.36 -15.78 -20.50
C HIS A 480 16.19 -14.47 -20.60
N PRO A 481 17.53 -14.53 -20.49
CA PRO A 481 18.38 -13.33 -20.38
C PRO A 481 18.38 -12.45 -21.64
N ASP A 482 18.23 -13.04 -22.85
CA ASP A 482 18.13 -12.28 -24.10
C ASP A 482 16.92 -11.36 -24.15
N GLU A 483 15.77 -11.86 -23.70
CA GLU A 483 14.55 -11.08 -23.59
C GLU A 483 14.67 -10.02 -22.50
N ALA A 484 15.22 -10.39 -21.34
CA ALA A 484 15.45 -9.47 -20.24
C ALA A 484 16.32 -8.28 -20.68
N MET A 485 17.40 -8.54 -21.41
CA MET A 485 18.28 -7.51 -21.96
C MET A 485 17.55 -6.56 -22.92
N ARG A 486 16.75 -7.11 -23.86
CA ARG A 486 15.96 -6.31 -24.81
C ARG A 486 14.96 -5.42 -24.10
N PHE A 487 14.23 -5.96 -23.12
CA PHE A 487 13.29 -5.19 -22.32
C PHE A 487 14.00 -4.11 -21.49
N ALA A 488 15.11 -4.44 -20.84
CA ALA A 488 15.87 -3.46 -20.06
C ALA A 488 16.35 -2.28 -20.92
N LEU A 489 16.94 -2.55 -22.09
CA LEU A 489 17.36 -1.52 -23.04
C LEU A 489 16.20 -0.66 -23.52
N ARG A 490 15.05 -1.28 -23.83
CA ARG A 490 13.85 -0.55 -24.26
C ARG A 490 13.29 0.34 -23.14
N GLY A 491 13.34 -0.12 -21.88
CA GLY A 491 12.97 0.68 -20.72
C GLY A 491 13.86 1.93 -20.57
N LEU A 492 15.17 1.78 -20.77
CA LEU A 492 16.15 2.87 -20.66
C LEU A 492 16.00 3.98 -21.70
N GLU A 493 15.28 3.73 -22.80
CA GLU A 493 14.89 4.80 -23.73
C GLU A 493 13.96 5.84 -23.08
N SER A 494 13.11 5.39 -22.15
CA SER A 494 12.09 6.21 -21.49
C SER A 494 12.44 6.63 -20.06
N GLU A 495 13.15 5.77 -19.31
CA GLU A 495 13.40 5.98 -17.89
C GLU A 495 14.85 5.64 -17.51
N LYS A 496 15.73 6.64 -17.61
CA LYS A 496 17.17 6.50 -17.30
C LYS A 496 17.49 6.62 -15.81
N GLN A 497 16.51 6.95 -14.97
CA GLN A 497 16.71 7.14 -13.52
C GLN A 497 16.22 5.93 -12.71
N ASN A 498 15.89 4.83 -13.38
CA ASN A 498 15.53 3.57 -12.73
C ASN A 498 16.79 2.68 -12.61
N PRO A 499 17.34 2.47 -11.40
CA PRO A 499 18.54 1.66 -11.20
C PRO A 499 18.29 0.17 -11.54
N PHE A 500 17.06 -0.31 -11.38
CA PHE A 500 16.72 -1.71 -11.64
C PHE A 500 16.78 -2.07 -13.13
N LEU A 501 16.53 -1.13 -14.05
CA LEU A 501 16.72 -1.39 -15.48
C LEU A 501 18.19 -1.71 -15.80
N TYR A 502 19.12 -0.96 -15.22
CA TYR A 502 20.55 -1.22 -15.34
C TYR A 502 20.95 -2.53 -14.65
N GLN A 503 20.37 -2.85 -13.50
CA GLN A 503 20.57 -4.13 -12.84
C GLN A 503 20.11 -5.30 -13.71
N TYR A 504 18.88 -5.26 -14.25
CA TYR A 504 18.38 -6.36 -15.08
C TYR A 504 19.21 -6.53 -16.35
N LEU A 505 19.65 -5.41 -16.96
CA LEU A 505 20.59 -5.44 -18.07
C LEU A 505 21.91 -6.12 -17.68
N ALA A 506 22.52 -5.71 -16.57
CA ALA A 506 23.75 -6.30 -16.07
C ALA A 506 23.58 -7.79 -15.75
N SER A 507 22.55 -8.17 -14.99
CA SER A 507 22.30 -9.55 -14.62
C SER A 507 22.08 -10.43 -15.86
N ALA A 508 21.34 -9.96 -16.86
CA ALA A 508 21.17 -10.67 -18.13
C ALA A 508 22.50 -10.88 -18.86
N LYS A 509 23.39 -9.89 -18.88
CA LYS A 509 24.74 -10.02 -19.45
C LYS A 509 25.58 -11.02 -18.65
N LEU A 510 25.60 -10.91 -17.33
CA LEU A 510 26.36 -11.81 -16.45
C LEU A 510 25.98 -13.28 -16.62
N THR A 511 24.67 -13.59 -16.71
CA THR A 511 24.20 -14.97 -16.97
C THR A 511 24.78 -15.55 -18.27
N LYS A 512 25.06 -14.71 -19.27
CA LYS A 512 25.73 -15.13 -20.51
C LYS A 512 27.24 -15.22 -20.38
N CYS A 513 27.86 -14.35 -19.58
CA CYS A 513 29.31 -14.42 -19.35
C CYS A 513 29.70 -15.74 -18.67
N ASP A 514 28.88 -16.21 -17.74
CA ASP A 514 29.09 -17.47 -17.03
C ASP A 514 28.98 -18.70 -17.95
N SER A 515 28.29 -18.58 -19.09
CA SER A 515 28.16 -19.65 -20.09
C SER A 515 29.19 -19.57 -21.23
N ALA A 516 30.05 -18.54 -21.27
CA ALA A 516 31.09 -18.39 -22.29
C ALA A 516 32.26 -19.36 -22.05
N ALA A 517 32.65 -20.13 -23.08
CA ALA A 517 33.69 -21.15 -22.99
C ALA A 517 35.13 -20.60 -23.03
N ASP A 518 35.36 -19.47 -23.69
CA ASP A 518 36.68 -18.85 -23.85
C ASP A 518 37.00 -17.82 -22.75
N THR A 519 38.25 -17.80 -22.27
CA THR A 519 38.71 -16.92 -21.19
C THR A 519 38.78 -15.46 -21.60
N SER A 520 39.21 -15.16 -22.83
CA SER A 520 39.28 -13.79 -23.36
C SER A 520 37.89 -13.24 -23.67
N GLY A 521 37.01 -14.04 -24.28
CA GLY A 521 35.60 -13.70 -24.47
C GLY A 521 34.85 -13.45 -23.15
N ARG A 522 35.21 -14.18 -22.08
CA ARG A 522 34.61 -14.02 -20.75
C ARG A 522 34.99 -12.69 -20.08
N ALA A 523 36.25 -12.26 -20.19
CA ALA A 523 36.70 -10.97 -19.63
C ALA A 523 36.01 -9.77 -20.31
N ALA A 524 35.94 -9.78 -21.65
CA ALA A 524 35.23 -8.74 -22.40
C ALA A 524 33.72 -8.68 -22.04
N CYS A 525 33.10 -9.83 -21.79
CA CYS A 525 31.71 -9.91 -21.36
C CYS A 525 31.47 -9.29 -19.97
N TYR A 526 32.36 -9.56 -19.00
CA TYR A 526 32.25 -8.95 -17.67
C TYR A 526 32.48 -7.43 -17.71
N GLU A 527 33.40 -6.92 -18.53
CA GLU A 527 33.59 -5.47 -18.71
C GLU A 527 32.33 -4.78 -19.29
N ASP A 528 31.64 -5.42 -20.25
CA ASP A 528 30.38 -4.90 -20.79
C ASP A 528 29.24 -4.86 -19.75
N ALA A 529 29.20 -5.81 -18.81
CA ALA A 529 28.24 -5.82 -17.70
C ALA A 529 28.55 -4.76 -16.62
N LEU A 530 29.84 -4.46 -16.43
CA LEU A 530 30.34 -3.57 -15.38
C LEU A 530 29.81 -2.14 -15.54
N SER A 531 29.74 -1.63 -16.77
CA SER A 531 29.19 -0.30 -17.06
C SER A 531 27.74 -0.11 -16.56
N ALA A 532 26.91 -1.15 -16.69
CA ALA A 532 25.54 -1.11 -16.23
C ALA A 532 25.45 -1.20 -14.70
N LEU A 533 26.27 -2.03 -14.05
CA LEU A 533 26.32 -2.11 -12.58
C LEU A 533 26.81 -0.82 -11.93
N GLN A 534 27.86 -0.20 -12.49
CA GLN A 534 28.33 1.11 -12.05
C GLN A 534 27.21 2.15 -12.15
N LYS A 535 26.48 2.16 -13.26
CA LYS A 535 25.37 3.10 -13.43
C LYS A 535 24.23 2.85 -12.45
N ALA A 536 23.91 1.59 -12.15
CA ALA A 536 22.94 1.24 -11.11
C ALA A 536 23.37 1.73 -9.72
N ARG A 537 24.65 1.56 -9.38
CA ARG A 537 25.24 2.06 -8.13
C ARG A 537 25.21 3.58 -8.05
N ASP A 538 25.58 4.30 -9.11
CA ASP A 538 25.54 5.77 -9.12
C ASP A 538 24.15 6.32 -8.82
N LEU A 539 23.11 5.63 -9.29
CA LEU A 539 21.71 5.99 -9.07
C LEU A 539 21.19 5.58 -7.69
N SER A 540 21.82 4.61 -7.04
CA SER A 540 21.40 4.07 -5.75
C SER A 540 22.59 3.51 -4.95
N PRO A 541 23.45 4.37 -4.39
CA PRO A 541 24.74 3.95 -3.80
C PRO A 541 24.60 2.98 -2.63
N SER A 542 23.56 3.18 -1.81
CA SER A 542 23.34 2.38 -0.58
C SER A 542 22.77 0.97 -0.83
N ASP A 543 22.45 0.60 -2.07
CA ASP A 543 21.74 -0.66 -2.32
C ASP A 543 22.67 -1.83 -2.64
N LYS A 544 22.78 -2.76 -1.68
CA LYS A 544 23.55 -4.01 -1.84
C LYS A 544 23.14 -4.82 -3.07
N THR A 545 21.90 -4.66 -3.53
CA THR A 545 21.37 -5.31 -4.74
C THR A 545 22.26 -5.05 -5.97
N PHE A 546 22.98 -3.92 -5.99
CA PHE A 546 23.92 -3.55 -7.03
C PHE A 546 25.38 -3.72 -6.60
N LEU A 547 25.70 -3.47 -5.32
CA LEU A 547 27.07 -3.55 -4.80
C LEU A 547 27.65 -4.98 -4.86
N VAL A 548 26.88 -6.00 -4.46
CA VAL A 548 27.40 -7.39 -4.42
C VAL A 548 27.70 -7.93 -5.82
N PRO A 549 26.79 -7.83 -6.81
CA PRO A 549 27.12 -8.21 -8.19
C PRO A 549 28.30 -7.41 -8.77
N LEU A 550 28.43 -6.13 -8.43
CA LEU A 550 29.54 -5.29 -8.89
C LEU A 550 30.88 -5.79 -8.34
N ALA A 551 30.96 -6.04 -7.03
CA ALA A 551 32.18 -6.57 -6.38
C ALA A 551 32.58 -7.94 -6.96
N LEU A 552 31.61 -8.84 -7.13
CA LEU A 552 31.85 -10.15 -7.75
C LEU A 552 32.33 -10.04 -9.21
N THR A 553 31.83 -9.05 -9.95
CA THR A 553 32.27 -8.80 -11.33
C THR A 553 33.72 -8.32 -11.36
N TYR A 554 34.12 -7.43 -10.46
CA TYR A 554 35.53 -7.03 -10.30
C TYR A 554 36.44 -8.22 -9.95
N ASP A 555 36.01 -9.10 -9.05
CA ASP A 555 36.73 -10.33 -8.73
C ASP A 555 36.92 -11.26 -9.93
N ASN A 556 35.87 -11.39 -10.74
CA ASN A 556 35.94 -12.21 -11.96
C ASN A 556 36.89 -11.62 -13.01
N LEU A 557 37.11 -10.31 -12.99
CA LEU A 557 38.10 -9.61 -13.81
C LEU A 557 39.51 -9.59 -13.19
N GLY A 558 39.70 -10.10 -11.97
CA GLY A 558 40.97 -10.04 -11.24
C GLY A 558 41.30 -8.65 -10.69
N ARG A 559 40.33 -7.74 -10.68
CA ARG A 559 40.42 -6.36 -10.20
C ARG A 559 40.13 -6.29 -8.70
N PHE A 560 40.94 -7.01 -7.92
CA PHE A 560 40.66 -7.26 -6.50
C PHE A 560 40.67 -5.99 -5.64
N ALA A 561 41.52 -5.01 -5.96
CA ALA A 561 41.57 -3.75 -5.21
C ALA A 561 40.27 -2.95 -5.34
N GLU A 562 39.67 -2.93 -6.54
CA GLU A 562 38.36 -2.31 -6.74
C GLU A 562 37.24 -3.11 -6.07
N ALA A 563 37.30 -4.45 -6.13
CA ALA A 563 36.34 -5.31 -5.45
C ALA A 563 36.32 -5.09 -3.94
N GLU A 564 37.49 -4.98 -3.30
CA GLU A 564 37.64 -4.74 -1.84
C GLU A 564 36.85 -3.50 -1.42
N TRP A 565 37.04 -2.38 -2.14
CA TRP A 565 36.35 -1.14 -1.81
C TRP A 565 34.82 -1.25 -1.92
N ILE A 566 34.32 -2.00 -2.91
CA ILE A 566 32.87 -2.23 -3.05
C ILE A 566 32.35 -3.17 -1.96
N TYR A 567 33.13 -4.19 -1.56
CA TYR A 567 32.78 -5.06 -0.44
C TYR A 567 32.71 -4.30 0.89
N ASP A 568 33.66 -3.40 1.14
CA ASP A 568 33.65 -2.55 2.33
C ASP A 568 32.38 -1.68 2.39
N GLU A 569 31.99 -1.07 1.27
CA GLU A 569 30.74 -0.31 1.18
C GLU A 569 29.51 -1.21 1.41
N ALA A 570 29.46 -2.39 0.78
CA ALA A 570 28.36 -3.32 0.97
C ALA A 570 28.24 -3.76 2.45
N ARG A 571 29.38 -4.00 3.11
CA ARG A 571 29.44 -4.44 4.52
C ARG A 571 29.11 -3.30 5.47
N TYR A 572 29.38 -2.04 5.10
CA TYR A 572 28.90 -0.89 5.87
C TYR A 572 27.37 -0.85 5.93
N TRP A 573 26.68 -1.08 4.80
CA TRP A 573 25.21 -1.05 4.74
C TRP A 573 24.53 -2.32 5.26
N ASP A 574 25.25 -3.45 5.31
CA ASP A 574 24.72 -4.72 5.78
C ASP A 574 25.75 -5.56 6.57
N PRO A 575 26.24 -5.06 7.72
CA PRO A 575 27.41 -5.63 8.41
C PRO A 575 27.16 -7.03 8.99
N LYS A 576 25.90 -7.34 9.30
CA LYS A 576 25.48 -8.60 9.93
C LYS A 576 24.91 -9.60 8.92
N SER A 577 25.12 -9.37 7.64
CA SER A 577 24.78 -10.33 6.60
C SER A 577 25.72 -11.53 6.60
N ILE A 578 25.17 -12.72 6.84
CA ILE A 578 25.93 -13.95 6.71
C ILE A 578 26.35 -14.14 5.24
N TYR A 579 25.40 -13.99 4.30
CA TYR A 579 25.66 -14.17 2.88
C TYR A 579 26.73 -13.21 2.34
N LEU A 580 26.68 -11.92 2.70
CA LEU A 580 27.69 -10.96 2.27
C LEU A 580 29.07 -11.28 2.83
N ASN A 581 29.13 -11.66 4.11
CA ASN A 581 30.40 -12.01 4.75
C ASN A 581 31.00 -13.28 4.13
N GLU A 582 30.20 -14.24 3.66
CA GLU A 582 30.69 -15.38 2.89
C GLU A 582 31.24 -14.97 1.52
N PHE A 583 30.56 -14.07 0.79
CA PHE A 583 31.11 -13.51 -0.46
C PHE A 583 32.44 -12.79 -0.22
N TYR A 584 32.56 -12.03 0.87
CA TYR A 584 33.79 -11.34 1.22
C TYR A 584 34.93 -12.29 1.60
N LYS A 585 34.64 -13.37 2.34
CA LYS A 585 35.64 -14.43 2.60
C LYS A 585 36.13 -15.05 1.30
N TYR A 586 35.21 -15.32 0.37
CA TYR A 586 35.55 -15.83 -0.95
C TYR A 586 36.45 -14.86 -1.73
N HIS A 587 36.12 -13.56 -1.71
CA HIS A 587 36.96 -12.50 -2.27
C HIS A 587 38.39 -12.54 -1.72
N LEU A 588 38.56 -12.50 -0.39
CA LEU A 588 39.88 -12.53 0.25
C LEU A 588 40.69 -13.79 -0.13
N SER A 589 40.03 -14.95 -0.21
CA SER A 589 40.69 -16.19 -0.62
C SER A 589 41.23 -16.14 -2.05
N ARG A 590 40.50 -15.48 -2.96
CA ARG A 590 40.91 -15.29 -4.36
C ARG A 590 41.99 -14.24 -4.51
N TRP A 591 41.96 -13.19 -3.71
CA TRP A 591 42.98 -12.14 -3.73
C TRP A 591 44.32 -12.65 -3.20
N GLN A 592 44.31 -13.48 -2.14
CA GLN A 592 45.52 -14.11 -1.61
C GLN A 592 46.13 -15.15 -2.54
N ASN A 593 45.30 -15.85 -3.33
CA ASN A 593 45.72 -16.87 -4.28
C ASN A 593 45.16 -16.57 -5.68
N PRO A 594 45.64 -15.50 -6.35
CA PRO A 594 45.12 -15.11 -7.66
C PRO A 594 45.46 -16.20 -8.68
N ARG A 595 44.45 -16.63 -9.45
CA ARG A 595 44.69 -17.55 -10.57
C ARG A 595 45.65 -16.87 -11.57
N PRO A 596 46.62 -17.59 -12.17
CA PRO A 596 47.49 -17.00 -13.18
C PRO A 596 46.64 -16.49 -14.34
N THR A 597 46.77 -15.20 -14.65
CA THR A 597 46.11 -14.55 -15.78
C THR A 597 46.56 -15.18 -17.09
N ALA A 598 45.78 -15.02 -18.17
CA ALA A 598 46.17 -15.50 -19.51
C ALA A 598 47.54 -14.92 -19.93
N GLU A 599 47.88 -13.70 -19.49
CA GLU A 599 49.20 -13.09 -19.67
C GLU A 599 50.30 -13.83 -18.89
N ASN A 600 50.06 -14.19 -17.62
CA ASN A 600 51.01 -14.99 -16.82
C ASN A 600 51.21 -16.40 -17.37
N GLN A 601 50.16 -17.01 -17.93
CA GLN A 601 50.28 -18.31 -18.60
C GLN A 601 51.08 -18.21 -19.91
N THR A 602 51.00 -17.08 -20.61
CA THR A 602 51.78 -16.83 -21.83
C THR A 602 53.25 -16.52 -21.50
N ALA A 603 53.49 -15.78 -20.41
CA ALA A 603 54.83 -15.52 -19.87
C ALA A 603 55.50 -16.81 -19.35
N GLU A 604 54.81 -17.63 -18.55
CA GLU A 604 55.32 -18.95 -18.10
C GLU A 604 55.59 -19.91 -19.26
N ARG A 605 54.80 -19.82 -20.35
CA ARG A 605 55.00 -20.65 -21.55
C ARG A 605 56.17 -20.17 -22.42
N ASN A 606 56.51 -18.88 -22.34
CA ASN A 606 57.67 -18.30 -23.00
C ASN A 606 58.95 -18.42 -22.15
N GLU A 607 58.86 -18.53 -20.83
CA GLU A 607 60.01 -18.86 -19.95
C GLU A 607 60.36 -20.35 -19.94
N LYS A 608 59.40 -21.22 -20.27
CA LYS A 608 59.61 -22.69 -20.41
C LYS A 608 60.01 -23.13 -21.83
N ARG A 609 60.23 -22.19 -22.75
CA ARG A 609 60.78 -22.41 -24.10
C ARG A 609 62.15 -21.77 -24.17
#